data_AF-A0A940AI13-F1
#
_entry.id   AF-A0A940AI13-F1
#
_cell.length_a   1.000
_cell.length_b   1.000
_cell.length_c   1.000
_cell.angle_alpha   90.00
_cell.angle_beta   90.00
_cell.angle_gamma   90.00
#
_symmetry.space_group_name_H-M   'P 1'
#
loop_
_entity.id
_entity.type
_entity.pdbx_description
1 polymer ?
#
loop_
_entity_poly.entity_id
_entity_poly.type
_entity_poly.pdbx_seq_one_letter_code
_entity_poly.pdbx_strand_id
1 'polypeptide(L)'
;MKKKTGMILLIVPVFLLYFISEAFLRCAAVANINPDKVKLDNILNDLPESVRDIVTYRIMYTDITNALARASTEEEKLSLLAQLGEYTRNLREKENIFKLLRRKYPERPEAAAAFVYYLLRKDSPDQISVPEFHRYLLKFPQLERYNIWAMALNRLAQLNVPEPEKMNFMLPLLKMKPEYRDYSILYTELVRLGTKYRNPDLANRADALIDESRLQASIAEVQLAQETQKQAKHSAEKDTGKRK
;
A
#
# COMPACT_ATOMS: atom_id res chain seq x y z
N MET A 1 -44.89 3.28 51.38
CA MET A 1 -44.05 2.86 50.23
C MET A 1 -44.49 3.39 48.85
N LYS A 2 -45.64 4.05 48.67
CA LYS A 2 -46.14 4.51 47.35
C LYS A 2 -45.47 5.78 46.75
N LYS A 3 -44.86 6.65 47.56
CA LYS A 3 -44.25 7.91 47.09
C LYS A 3 -42.93 7.73 46.30
N LYS A 4 -42.14 6.68 46.59
CA LYS A 4 -40.86 6.43 45.91
C LYS A 4 -41.06 5.88 44.49
N THR A 5 -42.10 5.08 44.26
CA THR A 5 -42.39 4.47 42.97
C THR A 5 -42.83 5.50 41.92
N GLY A 6 -43.63 6.50 42.30
CA GLY A 6 -44.05 7.57 41.40
C GLY A 6 -42.92 8.53 41.01
N MET A 7 -41.96 8.76 41.90
CA MET A 7 -40.78 9.59 41.60
C MET A 7 -39.82 8.88 40.64
N ILE A 8 -39.62 7.57 40.80
CA ILE A 8 -38.81 6.76 39.87
C ILE A 8 -39.46 6.71 38.47
N LEU A 9 -40.79 6.60 38.41
CA LEU A 9 -41.55 6.58 37.15
C LEU A 9 -41.48 7.91 36.38
N LEU A 10 -41.12 9.01 37.04
CA LEU A 10 -40.98 10.33 36.44
C LEU A 10 -39.51 10.66 36.08
N ILE A 11 -38.56 10.18 36.88
CA ILE A 11 -37.12 10.37 36.65
C ILE A 11 -36.63 9.58 35.44
N VAL A 12 -37.02 8.30 35.31
CA VAL A 12 -36.52 7.42 34.25
C VAL A 12 -36.87 7.94 32.84
N PRO A 13 -38.11 8.37 32.55
CA PRO A 13 -38.45 8.94 31.24
C PRO A 13 -37.74 10.26 30.95
N VAL A 14 -37.53 11.10 31.97
CA VAL A 14 -36.82 12.39 31.82
C VAL A 14 -35.35 12.17 31.47
N PHE A 15 -34.69 11.19 32.11
CA PHE A 15 -33.31 10.81 31.74
C PHE A 15 -33.24 10.19 30.35
N LEU A 16 -34.18 9.34 29.96
CA LEU A 16 -34.25 8.78 28.60
C LEU A 16 -34.44 9.88 27.55
N LEU A 17 -35.34 10.83 27.78
CA LEU A 17 -35.54 12.00 26.91
C LEU A 17 -34.29 12.87 26.82
N TYR A 18 -33.58 13.04 27.93
CA TYR A 18 -32.30 13.75 27.95
C TYR A 18 -31.24 13.04 27.08
N PHE A 19 -31.08 11.72 27.23
CA PHE A 19 -30.13 10.94 26.42
C PHE A 19 -30.49 10.93 24.93
N ILE A 20 -31.78 10.83 24.60
CA ILE A 20 -32.25 10.90 23.21
C ILE A 20 -32.01 12.31 22.63
N SER A 21 -32.29 13.36 23.41
CA SER A 21 -32.01 14.75 23.02
C SER A 21 -30.51 14.97 22.77
N GLU A 22 -29.65 14.46 23.65
CA GLU A 22 -28.21 14.55 23.48
C GLU A 22 -27.73 13.77 22.24
N ALA A 23 -28.27 12.58 21.98
CA ALA A 23 -27.96 11.80 20.79
C ALA A 23 -28.38 12.53 19.51
N PHE A 24 -29.58 13.14 19.49
CA PHE A 24 -30.03 13.96 18.37
C PHE A 24 -29.20 15.23 18.19
N LEU A 25 -28.83 15.92 19.27
CA LEU A 25 -27.94 17.08 19.24
C LEU A 25 -26.55 16.73 18.72
N ARG A 26 -25.99 15.57 19.10
CA ARG A 26 -24.71 15.08 18.57
C ARG A 26 -24.82 14.71 17.10
N CYS A 27 -25.86 14.00 16.68
CA CYS A 27 -26.09 13.67 15.27
C CYS A 27 -26.34 14.94 14.42
N ALA A 28 -27.10 15.91 14.94
CA ALA A 28 -27.33 17.19 14.27
C ALA A 28 -26.05 18.02 14.22
N ALA A 29 -25.26 18.08 15.29
CA ALA A 29 -23.97 18.76 15.30
C ALA A 29 -23.01 18.15 14.27
N VAL A 30 -22.94 16.82 14.19
CA VAL A 30 -22.14 16.11 13.17
C VAL A 30 -22.67 16.34 11.76
N ALA A 31 -23.99 16.37 11.57
CA ALA A 31 -24.61 16.65 10.26
C ALA A 31 -24.47 18.12 9.82
N ASN A 32 -24.28 19.05 10.75
CA ASN A 32 -24.05 20.48 10.49
C ASN A 32 -22.57 20.87 10.41
N ILE A 33 -21.64 19.91 10.57
CA ILE A 33 -20.24 20.13 10.21
C ILE A 33 -20.20 20.30 8.70
N ASN A 34 -20.04 21.54 8.25
CA ASN A 34 -19.90 21.85 6.84
C ASN A 34 -18.54 21.29 6.36
N PRO A 35 -18.51 20.23 5.54
CA PRO A 35 -17.29 19.53 5.17
C PRO A 35 -16.29 20.42 4.42
N ASP A 36 -16.78 21.51 3.81
CA ASP A 36 -15.95 22.50 3.12
C ASP A 36 -15.24 23.48 4.07
N LYS A 37 -15.75 23.69 5.29
CA LYS A 37 -15.16 24.60 6.29
C LYS A 37 -14.26 23.90 7.31
N VAL A 38 -14.48 22.61 7.55
CA VAL A 38 -13.75 21.82 8.53
C VAL A 38 -13.05 20.67 7.82
N LYS A 39 -12.02 21.00 7.05
CA LYS A 39 -11.11 19.98 6.51
C LYS A 39 -10.38 19.34 7.68
N LEU A 40 -10.37 18.01 7.74
CA LEU A 40 -9.65 17.24 8.76
C LEU A 40 -8.20 17.72 8.90
N ASP A 41 -7.57 18.09 7.78
CA ASP A 41 -6.23 18.66 7.71
C ASP A 41 -6.06 19.94 8.54
N ASN A 42 -7.06 20.82 8.57
CA ASN A 42 -7.02 22.05 9.35
C ASN A 42 -7.08 21.74 10.85
N ILE A 43 -7.94 20.80 11.27
CA ILE A 43 -8.00 20.36 12.68
C ILE A 43 -6.69 19.67 13.09
N LEU A 44 -6.14 18.81 12.22
CA LEU A 44 -4.90 18.10 12.49
C LEU A 44 -3.71 19.07 12.63
N ASN A 45 -3.69 20.14 11.84
CA ASN A 45 -2.62 21.13 11.85
C ASN A 45 -2.56 21.99 13.11
N ASP A 46 -3.68 22.15 13.82
CA ASP A 46 -3.75 22.89 15.08
C ASP A 46 -3.38 22.04 16.31
N LEU A 47 -3.23 20.72 16.14
CA LEU A 47 -2.84 19.81 17.21
C LEU A 47 -1.32 19.75 17.41
N PRO A 48 -0.85 19.57 18.67
CA PRO A 48 0.54 19.21 18.95
C PRO A 48 0.94 17.96 18.15
N GLU A 49 2.20 17.90 17.72
CA GLU A 49 2.72 16.85 16.84
C GLU A 49 2.43 15.43 17.37
N SER A 50 2.62 15.20 18.67
CA SER A 50 2.37 13.91 19.30
C SER A 50 0.90 13.47 19.24
N VAL A 51 -0.04 14.42 19.32
CA VAL A 51 -1.48 14.15 19.23
C VAL A 51 -1.88 13.95 17.77
N ARG A 52 -1.36 14.79 16.86
CA ARG A 52 -1.59 14.68 15.42
C ARG A 52 -1.16 13.32 14.89
N ASP A 53 0.01 12.84 15.28
CA ASP A 53 0.54 11.53 14.87
C ASP A 53 -0.39 10.39 15.30
N ILE A 54 -0.84 10.40 16.57
CA ILE A 54 -1.75 9.37 17.10
C ILE A 54 -3.11 9.40 16.39
N VAL A 55 -3.66 10.60 16.16
CA VAL A 55 -4.95 10.77 15.48
C VAL A 55 -4.85 10.33 14.02
N THR A 56 -3.81 10.78 13.31
CA THR A 56 -3.54 10.39 11.91
C THR A 56 -3.39 8.88 11.80
N TYR A 57 -2.64 8.26 12.71
CA TYR A 57 -2.52 6.81 12.78
C TYR A 57 -3.87 6.11 12.92
N ARG A 58 -4.70 6.55 13.87
CA ARG A 58 -6.02 5.93 14.11
C ARG A 58 -6.96 6.08 12.92
N ILE A 59 -6.98 7.25 12.29
CA ILE A 59 -7.84 7.52 11.13
C ILE A 59 -7.43 6.61 9.98
N MET A 60 -6.17 6.65 9.56
CA MET A 60 -5.67 5.84 8.45
C MET A 60 -5.81 4.34 8.72
N TYR A 61 -5.52 3.88 9.94
CA TYR A 61 -5.74 2.48 10.31
C TYR A 61 -7.22 2.08 10.18
N THR A 62 -8.13 2.93 10.69
CA THR A 62 -9.58 2.69 10.61
C THR A 62 -10.05 2.69 9.16
N ASP A 63 -9.55 3.60 8.33
CA ASP A 63 -9.89 3.68 6.91
C ASP A 63 -9.47 2.42 6.15
N ILE A 64 -8.25 1.93 6.37
CA ILE A 64 -7.77 0.69 5.75
C ILE A 64 -8.62 -0.51 6.21
N THR A 65 -8.91 -0.63 7.51
CA THR A 65 -9.75 -1.74 8.02
C THR A 65 -11.18 -1.69 7.48
N ASN A 66 -11.78 -0.50 7.37
CA ASN A 66 -13.10 -0.32 6.79
C ASN A 66 -13.10 -0.59 5.29
N ALA A 67 -12.04 -0.23 4.56
CA ALA A 67 -11.87 -0.60 3.16
C ALA A 67 -11.75 -2.13 3.03
N LEU A 68 -10.95 -2.78 3.88
CA LEU A 68 -10.76 -4.23 3.85
C LEU A 68 -12.07 -4.99 4.11
N ALA A 69 -12.94 -4.48 4.99
CA ALA A 69 -14.25 -5.04 5.25
C ALA A 69 -15.23 -4.88 4.07
N ARG A 70 -15.08 -3.80 3.28
CA ARG A 70 -15.91 -3.50 2.10
C ARG A 70 -15.40 -4.12 0.81
N ALA A 71 -14.12 -4.49 0.78
CA ALA A 71 -13.46 -5.04 -0.39
C ALA A 71 -14.19 -6.29 -0.90
N SER A 72 -14.45 -6.32 -2.20
CA SER A 72 -15.27 -7.36 -2.81
C SER A 72 -14.43 -8.41 -3.52
N THR A 73 -13.29 -8.02 -4.09
CA THR A 73 -12.41 -8.93 -4.83
C THR A 73 -11.29 -9.46 -3.93
N GLU A 74 -10.74 -10.63 -4.28
CA GLU A 74 -9.57 -11.18 -3.58
C GLU A 74 -8.35 -10.25 -3.72
N GLU A 75 -8.11 -9.74 -4.92
CA GLU A 75 -7.02 -8.80 -5.23
C GLU A 75 -7.07 -7.56 -4.34
N GLU A 76 -8.23 -6.91 -4.25
CA GLU A 76 -8.44 -5.73 -3.40
C GLU A 76 -8.21 -6.04 -1.93
N LYS A 77 -8.72 -7.20 -1.45
CA LYS A 77 -8.50 -7.65 -0.08
C LYS A 77 -7.03 -7.87 0.23
N LEU A 78 -6.29 -8.54 -0.67
CA LEU A 78 -4.88 -8.83 -0.45
C LEU A 78 -4.04 -7.55 -0.49
N SER A 79 -4.34 -6.63 -1.40
CA SER A 79 -3.69 -5.31 -1.48
C SER A 79 -3.91 -4.49 -0.20
N LEU A 80 -5.16 -4.39 0.28
CA LEU A 80 -5.49 -3.71 1.54
C LEU A 80 -4.88 -4.39 2.76
N LEU A 81 -4.81 -5.72 2.74
CA LEU A 81 -4.16 -6.49 3.81
C LEU A 81 -2.64 -6.21 3.84
N ALA A 82 -1.99 -6.15 2.69
CA ALA A 82 -0.58 -5.77 2.60
C ALA A 82 -0.35 -4.32 3.07
N GLN A 83 -1.24 -3.40 2.70
CA GLN A 83 -1.20 -2.01 3.16
C GLN A 83 -1.39 -1.89 4.68
N LEU A 84 -2.34 -2.62 5.26
CA LEU A 84 -2.54 -2.70 6.71
C LEU A 84 -1.29 -3.25 7.40
N GLY A 85 -0.70 -4.30 6.80
CA GLY A 85 0.56 -4.90 7.24
C GLY A 85 1.67 -3.88 7.32
N GLU A 86 1.89 -3.07 6.29
CA GLU A 86 2.90 -2.00 6.28
C GLU A 86 2.61 -0.92 7.33
N TYR A 87 1.35 -0.50 7.44
CA TYR A 87 0.93 0.65 8.24
C TYR A 87 0.84 0.39 9.75
N THR A 88 0.47 -0.83 10.18
CA THR A 88 0.24 -1.11 11.59
C THR A 88 1.51 -0.93 12.44
N ARG A 89 1.33 -0.31 13.61
CA ARG A 89 2.36 -0.19 14.66
C ARG A 89 2.45 -1.43 15.54
N ASN A 90 1.47 -2.33 15.46
CA ASN A 90 1.45 -3.56 16.23
C ASN A 90 2.30 -4.64 15.55
N LEU A 91 3.47 -4.95 16.12
CA LEU A 91 4.41 -5.93 15.57
C LEU A 91 3.81 -7.33 15.43
N ARG A 92 2.97 -7.76 16.37
CA ARG A 92 2.33 -9.09 16.32
C ARG A 92 1.33 -9.17 15.18
N GLU A 93 0.56 -8.11 14.98
CA GLU A 93 -0.36 -8.01 13.85
C GLU A 93 0.38 -7.99 12.52
N LYS A 94 1.41 -7.14 12.39
CA LYS A 94 2.30 -7.07 11.22
C LYS A 94 2.86 -8.44 10.86
N GLU A 95 3.40 -9.17 11.84
CA GLU A 95 3.90 -10.53 11.64
C GLU A 95 2.80 -11.49 11.16
N ASN A 96 1.63 -11.49 11.80
CA ASN A 96 0.53 -12.38 11.39
C ASN A 96 0.08 -12.12 9.95
N ILE A 97 -0.03 -10.85 9.57
CA ILE A 97 -0.43 -10.42 8.22
C ILE A 97 0.60 -10.88 7.20
N PHE A 98 1.88 -10.59 7.41
CA PHE A 98 2.91 -10.94 6.43
C PHE A 98 3.17 -12.45 6.35
N LYS A 99 3.06 -13.20 7.46
CA LYS A 99 3.08 -14.67 7.40
C LYS A 99 1.92 -15.22 6.59
N LEU A 100 0.72 -14.68 6.78
CA LEU A 100 -0.48 -15.09 6.04
C LEU A 100 -0.29 -14.85 4.54
N LEU A 101 0.09 -13.63 4.15
CA LEU A 101 0.31 -13.24 2.75
C LEU A 101 1.35 -14.14 2.08
N ARG A 102 2.52 -14.32 2.70
CA ARG A 102 3.59 -15.15 2.14
C ARG A 102 3.18 -16.61 1.99
N ARG A 103 2.58 -17.21 3.03
CA ARG A 103 2.33 -18.66 3.06
C ARG A 103 1.13 -19.08 2.22
N LYS A 104 0.07 -18.26 2.19
CA LYS A 104 -1.17 -18.60 1.47
C LYS A 104 -1.23 -18.02 0.07
N TYR A 105 -0.53 -16.92 -0.20
CA TYR A 105 -0.60 -16.20 -1.46
C TYR A 105 0.77 -15.97 -2.12
N PRO A 106 1.68 -16.95 -2.20
CA PRO A 106 3.03 -16.76 -2.76
C PRO A 106 3.07 -16.55 -4.28
N GLU A 107 1.94 -16.77 -4.97
CA GLU A 107 1.77 -16.57 -6.41
C GLU A 107 1.03 -15.26 -6.75
N ARG A 108 0.79 -14.40 -5.74
CA ARG A 108 0.06 -13.15 -5.88
C ARG A 108 1.01 -11.96 -5.75
N PRO A 109 0.99 -10.97 -6.64
CA PRO A 109 1.88 -9.80 -6.54
C PRO A 109 1.63 -8.99 -5.28
N GLU A 110 0.41 -8.98 -4.73
CA GLU A 110 0.04 -8.30 -3.49
C GLU A 110 0.80 -8.84 -2.26
N ALA A 111 1.31 -10.07 -2.32
CA ALA A 111 2.15 -10.63 -1.26
C ALA A 111 3.57 -10.03 -1.24
N ALA A 112 3.94 -9.17 -2.20
CA ALA A 112 5.28 -8.64 -2.33
C ALA A 112 5.78 -7.92 -1.06
N ALA A 113 4.90 -7.17 -0.38
CA ALA A 113 5.23 -6.54 0.90
C ALA A 113 5.74 -7.55 1.94
N ALA A 114 5.12 -8.73 2.01
CA ALA A 114 5.58 -9.79 2.91
C ALA A 114 6.94 -10.37 2.49
N PHE A 115 7.17 -10.57 1.19
CA PHE A 115 8.47 -11.04 0.69
C PHE A 115 9.60 -10.02 0.98
N VAL A 116 9.31 -8.74 0.81
CA VAL A 116 10.24 -7.64 1.11
C VAL A 116 10.46 -7.50 2.62
N TYR A 117 9.42 -7.63 3.44
CA TYR A 117 9.52 -7.56 4.90
C TYR A 117 10.51 -8.58 5.49
N TYR A 118 10.48 -9.80 4.97
CA TYR A 118 11.38 -10.88 5.40
C TYR A 118 12.73 -10.93 4.66
N LEU A 119 12.92 -10.10 3.63
CA LEU A 119 14.18 -10.03 2.87
C LEU A 119 15.35 -9.66 3.81
N LEU A 120 16.36 -10.53 3.85
CA LEU A 120 17.59 -10.37 4.65
C LEU A 120 17.37 -10.20 6.16
N ARG A 121 16.18 -10.55 6.65
CA ARG A 121 15.80 -10.38 8.04
C ARG A 121 16.27 -11.53 8.93
N LYS A 122 17.47 -11.39 9.53
CA LYS A 122 18.15 -12.44 10.29
C LYS A 122 17.47 -12.85 11.60
N ASP A 123 16.63 -11.99 12.17
CA ASP A 123 15.92 -12.21 13.44
C ASP A 123 14.63 -13.04 13.28
N SER A 124 14.25 -13.41 12.05
CA SER A 124 13.02 -14.14 11.78
C SER A 124 13.29 -15.56 11.24
N PRO A 125 12.60 -16.60 11.75
CA PRO A 125 12.65 -17.93 11.13
C PRO A 125 12.03 -17.94 9.72
N ASP A 126 11.24 -16.91 9.39
CA ASP A 126 10.66 -16.68 8.08
C ASP A 126 11.60 -15.83 7.21
N GLN A 127 12.92 -15.75 7.47
CA GLN A 127 13.87 -15.02 6.62
C GLN A 127 13.79 -15.45 5.15
N ILE A 128 13.92 -14.48 4.25
CA ILE A 128 14.02 -14.70 2.80
C ILE A 128 15.42 -14.34 2.32
N SER A 129 16.03 -15.27 1.59
CA SER A 129 17.32 -15.07 0.93
C SER A 129 17.17 -14.30 -0.39
N VAL A 130 18.24 -13.64 -0.86
CA VAL A 130 18.23 -12.95 -2.16
C VAL A 130 17.83 -13.88 -3.32
N PRO A 131 18.35 -15.11 -3.45
CA PRO A 131 17.91 -16.02 -4.51
C PRO A 131 16.43 -16.41 -4.41
N GLU A 132 15.89 -16.59 -3.20
CA GLU A 132 14.46 -16.86 -2.99
C GLU A 132 13.60 -15.66 -3.41
N PHE A 133 14.02 -14.44 -3.05
CA PHE A 133 13.34 -13.23 -3.47
C PHE A 133 13.32 -13.06 -4.99
N HIS A 134 14.44 -13.29 -5.67
CA HIS A 134 14.47 -13.23 -7.14
C HIS A 134 13.60 -14.30 -7.79
N ARG A 135 13.53 -15.51 -7.22
CA ARG A 135 12.60 -16.55 -7.71
C ARG A 135 11.14 -16.12 -7.58
N TYR A 136 10.77 -15.46 -6.49
CA TYR A 136 9.45 -14.87 -6.33
C TYR A 136 9.19 -13.81 -7.40
N LEU A 137 10.11 -12.87 -7.58
CA LEU A 137 9.98 -11.75 -8.51
C LEU A 137 9.76 -12.22 -9.97
N LEU A 138 10.45 -13.26 -10.40
CA LEU A 138 10.37 -13.79 -11.77
C LEU A 138 9.01 -14.41 -12.14
N LYS A 139 8.07 -14.54 -11.21
CA LYS A 139 6.73 -15.09 -11.48
C LYS A 139 5.80 -14.09 -12.16
N PHE A 140 6.05 -12.80 -11.97
CA PHE A 140 5.12 -11.75 -12.40
C PHE A 140 5.53 -11.10 -13.72
N PRO A 141 4.64 -10.41 -14.44
CA PRO A 141 5.01 -9.55 -15.57
C PRO A 141 5.91 -8.38 -15.15
N GLN A 142 6.54 -7.71 -16.13
CA GLN A 142 7.51 -6.65 -15.83
C GLN A 142 6.90 -5.43 -15.13
N LEU A 143 5.60 -5.17 -15.32
CA LEU A 143 4.90 -4.06 -14.67
C LEU A 143 4.90 -4.24 -13.15
N GLU A 144 4.47 -5.40 -12.68
CA GLU A 144 4.46 -5.74 -11.26
C GLU A 144 5.88 -5.85 -10.72
N ARG A 145 6.79 -6.49 -11.48
CA ARG A 145 8.21 -6.61 -11.08
C ARG A 145 8.86 -5.26 -10.80
N TYR A 146 8.53 -4.22 -11.57
CA TYR A 146 9.10 -2.89 -11.38
C TYR A 146 8.75 -2.33 -9.99
N ASN A 147 7.48 -2.42 -9.61
CA ASN A 147 7.01 -1.97 -8.30
C ASN A 147 7.65 -2.78 -7.16
N ILE A 148 7.77 -4.10 -7.34
CA ILE A 148 8.40 -4.98 -6.35
C ILE A 148 9.91 -4.67 -6.21
N TRP A 149 10.60 -4.34 -7.30
CA TRP A 149 11.97 -3.85 -7.27
C TRP A 149 12.10 -2.58 -6.43
N ALA A 150 11.24 -1.59 -6.63
CA ALA A 150 11.27 -0.34 -5.86
C ALA A 150 11.09 -0.61 -4.36
N MET A 151 10.13 -1.47 -3.99
CA MET A 151 9.92 -1.88 -2.60
C MET A 151 11.17 -2.55 -2.00
N ALA A 152 11.78 -3.48 -2.73
CA ALA A 152 12.98 -4.18 -2.27
C ALA A 152 14.17 -3.23 -2.09
N LEU A 153 14.40 -2.32 -3.03
CA LEU A 153 15.49 -1.34 -2.93
C LEU A 153 15.31 -0.39 -1.76
N ASN A 154 14.08 0.06 -1.49
CA ASN A 154 13.76 0.84 -0.30
C ASN A 154 14.05 0.05 0.98
N ARG A 155 13.72 -1.24 1.01
CA ARG A 155 14.03 -2.12 2.14
C ARG A 155 15.54 -2.29 2.35
N LEU A 156 16.31 -2.49 1.28
CA LEU A 156 17.77 -2.59 1.38
C LEU A 156 18.38 -1.29 1.93
N ALA A 157 17.84 -0.13 1.55
CA ALA A 157 18.24 1.16 2.10
C ALA A 157 17.91 1.27 3.60
N GLN A 158 16.72 0.87 4.03
CA GLN A 158 16.33 0.84 5.46
C GLN A 158 17.22 -0.09 6.30
N LEU A 159 17.67 -1.21 5.70
CA LEU A 159 18.59 -2.16 6.32
C LEU A 159 20.05 -1.70 6.27
N ASN A 160 20.33 -0.52 5.69
CA ASN A 160 21.69 0.00 5.46
C ASN A 160 22.61 -1.00 4.77
N VAL A 161 22.08 -1.77 3.81
CA VAL A 161 22.87 -2.74 3.06
C VAL A 161 23.96 -2.02 2.27
N PRO A 162 25.23 -2.47 2.33
CA PRO A 162 26.33 -1.83 1.60
C PRO A 162 26.05 -1.75 0.11
N GLU A 163 26.44 -0.65 -0.53
CA GLU A 163 26.23 -0.44 -1.96
C GLU A 163 26.79 -1.56 -2.87
N PRO A 164 27.94 -2.22 -2.59
CA PRO A 164 28.37 -3.38 -3.37
C PRO A 164 27.40 -4.56 -3.29
N GLU A 165 26.78 -4.78 -2.13
CA GLU A 165 25.76 -5.82 -1.96
C GLU A 165 24.45 -5.44 -2.66
N LYS A 166 24.05 -4.16 -2.61
CA LYS A 166 22.93 -3.63 -3.39
C LYS A 166 23.17 -3.78 -4.90
N MET A 167 24.38 -3.51 -5.38
CA MET A 167 24.77 -3.72 -6.77
C MET A 167 24.64 -5.20 -7.16
N ASN A 168 25.15 -6.12 -6.32
CA ASN A 168 25.03 -7.56 -6.52
C ASN A 168 23.57 -8.03 -6.55
N PHE A 169 22.73 -7.48 -5.67
CA PHE A 169 21.28 -7.73 -5.66
C PHE A 169 20.63 -7.35 -6.99
N MET A 170 21.04 -6.23 -7.60
CA MET A 170 20.46 -5.71 -8.85
C MET A 170 20.98 -6.38 -10.13
N LEU A 171 22.05 -7.20 -10.08
CA LEU A 171 22.64 -7.83 -11.26
C LEU A 171 21.67 -8.60 -12.18
N PRO A 172 20.63 -9.29 -11.69
CA PRO A 172 19.67 -9.96 -12.57
C PRO A 172 18.97 -9.04 -13.57
N LEU A 173 18.87 -7.74 -13.27
CA LEU A 173 18.30 -6.74 -14.20
C LEU A 173 19.07 -6.72 -15.53
N LEU A 174 20.39 -6.97 -15.52
CA LEU A 174 21.24 -6.96 -16.72
C LEU A 174 20.98 -8.14 -17.68
N LYS A 175 20.10 -9.07 -17.32
CA LYS A 175 19.73 -10.23 -18.13
C LYS A 175 18.33 -10.10 -18.73
N MET A 176 17.62 -9.01 -18.43
CA MET A 176 16.23 -8.81 -18.82
C MET A 176 16.14 -7.70 -19.85
N LYS A 177 15.39 -7.94 -20.93
CA LYS A 177 15.03 -6.89 -21.88
C LYS A 177 13.91 -6.03 -21.26
N PRO A 178 14.07 -4.71 -21.14
CA PRO A 178 13.05 -3.85 -20.54
C PRO A 178 11.80 -3.74 -21.42
N GLU A 179 10.63 -3.95 -20.83
CA GLU A 179 9.33 -3.71 -21.48
C GLU A 179 8.82 -2.27 -21.28
N TYR A 180 9.37 -1.55 -20.29
CA TYR A 180 8.90 -0.22 -19.92
C TYR A 180 10.05 0.78 -19.74
N ARG A 181 9.79 2.04 -20.05
CA ARG A 181 10.74 3.16 -19.92
C ARG A 181 11.21 3.37 -18.49
N ASP A 182 10.35 3.13 -17.52
CA ASP A 182 10.60 3.34 -16.10
C ASP A 182 11.79 2.52 -15.56
N TYR A 183 12.09 1.37 -16.20
CA TYR A 183 13.28 0.57 -15.86
C TYR A 183 14.60 1.34 -16.05
N SER A 184 14.63 2.39 -16.86
CA SER A 184 15.81 3.28 -17.00
C SER A 184 16.35 3.78 -15.67
N ILE A 185 15.47 4.00 -14.67
CA ILE A 185 15.87 4.46 -13.33
C ILE A 185 16.71 3.39 -12.63
N LEU A 186 16.32 2.11 -12.74
CA LEU A 186 17.03 1.00 -12.13
C LEU A 186 18.40 0.78 -12.79
N TYR A 187 18.46 0.91 -14.12
CA TYR A 187 19.72 0.81 -14.86
C TYR A 187 20.66 1.99 -14.60
N THR A 188 20.11 3.21 -14.46
CA THR A 188 20.90 4.40 -14.09
C THR A 188 21.60 4.22 -12.75
N GLU A 189 20.90 3.64 -11.77
CA GLU A 189 21.51 3.29 -10.46
C GLU A 189 22.63 2.24 -10.62
N LEU A 190 22.45 1.24 -11.49
CA LEU A 190 23.51 0.28 -11.81
C LEU A 190 24.73 0.92 -12.49
N VAL A 191 24.54 1.87 -13.42
CA VAL A 191 25.62 2.65 -14.03
C VAL A 191 26.39 3.42 -12.96
N ARG A 192 25.67 4.12 -12.06
CA ARG A 192 26.28 4.87 -10.95
C ARG A 192 27.12 3.95 -10.06
N LEU A 193 26.58 2.81 -9.65
CA LEU A 193 27.26 1.83 -8.80
C LEU A 193 28.46 1.20 -9.52
N GLY A 194 28.30 0.77 -10.78
CA GLY A 194 29.38 0.23 -11.61
C GLY A 194 30.54 1.20 -11.76
N THR A 195 30.25 2.47 -12.04
CA THR A 195 31.26 3.53 -12.14
C THR A 195 31.98 3.74 -10.82
N LYS A 196 31.23 3.88 -9.71
CA LYS A 196 31.79 4.10 -8.36
C LYS A 196 32.71 2.96 -7.93
N TYR A 197 32.36 1.72 -8.25
CA TYR A 197 33.11 0.52 -7.87
C TYR A 197 34.03 -0.01 -8.96
N ARG A 198 34.36 0.82 -9.97
CA ARG A 198 35.32 0.52 -11.04
C ARG A 198 35.03 -0.77 -11.81
N ASN A 199 33.75 -1.01 -12.10
CA ASN A 199 33.27 -2.12 -12.93
C ASN A 199 32.71 -1.56 -14.26
N PRO A 200 33.58 -1.27 -15.25
CA PRO A 200 33.16 -0.66 -16.51
C PRO A 200 32.31 -1.58 -17.37
N ASP A 201 32.51 -2.91 -17.33
CA ASP A 201 31.67 -3.87 -18.05
C ASP A 201 30.22 -3.79 -17.58
N LEU A 202 30.01 -3.80 -16.27
CA LEU A 202 28.69 -3.65 -15.66
C LEU A 202 28.05 -2.31 -16.06
N ALA A 203 28.81 -1.21 -15.94
CA ALA A 203 28.30 0.12 -16.27
C ALA A 203 27.87 0.21 -17.74
N ASN A 204 28.70 -0.25 -18.68
CA ASN A 204 28.40 -0.21 -20.10
C ASN A 204 27.17 -1.07 -20.45
N ARG A 205 27.03 -2.25 -19.84
CA ARG A 205 25.86 -3.12 -20.04
C ARG A 205 24.58 -2.50 -19.50
N ALA A 206 24.64 -1.84 -18.34
CA ALA A 206 23.51 -1.12 -17.79
C ALA A 206 23.12 0.08 -18.66
N ASP A 207 24.11 0.82 -19.18
CA ASP A 207 23.90 1.98 -20.04
C ASP A 207 23.19 1.61 -21.35
N ALA A 208 23.59 0.52 -22.00
CA ALA A 208 22.88 0.01 -23.18
C ALA A 208 21.39 -0.28 -22.91
N LEU A 209 21.07 -0.81 -21.72
CA LEU A 209 19.68 -1.09 -21.33
C LEU A 209 18.89 0.19 -21.00
N ILE A 210 19.55 1.29 -20.62
CA ILE A 210 18.90 2.60 -20.47
C ILE A 210 18.35 3.02 -21.83
N ASP A 211 19.17 2.98 -22.87
CA ASP A 211 18.76 3.38 -24.22
C ASP A 211 17.65 2.48 -24.77
N GLU A 212 17.75 1.16 -24.57
CA GLU A 212 16.67 0.23 -24.93
C GLU A 212 15.35 0.54 -24.20
N SER A 213 15.42 0.83 -22.90
CA SER A 213 14.24 1.15 -22.10
C SER A 213 13.58 2.47 -22.53
N ARG A 214 14.37 3.48 -22.93
CA ARG A 214 13.86 4.78 -23.38
C ARG A 214 12.94 4.69 -24.60
N LEU A 215 13.17 3.69 -25.45
CA LEU A 215 12.34 3.41 -26.62
C LEU A 215 10.98 2.79 -26.29
N GLN A 216 10.78 2.31 -25.06
CA GLN A 216 9.52 1.72 -24.62
C GLN A 216 8.51 2.78 -24.16
N ALA A 217 7.25 2.36 -24.03
CA ALA A 217 6.22 3.15 -23.35
C ALA A 217 6.50 3.21 -21.84
N SER A 218 6.04 4.28 -21.20
CA SER A 218 6.04 4.35 -19.73
C SER A 218 4.91 3.51 -19.14
N ILE A 219 5.09 3.07 -17.89
CA ILE A 219 4.06 2.33 -17.15
C ILE A 219 2.77 3.17 -17.03
N ALA A 220 2.91 4.46 -16.75
CA ALA A 220 1.78 5.39 -16.62
C ALA A 220 0.95 5.50 -17.91
N GLU A 221 1.60 5.60 -19.08
CA GLU A 221 0.92 5.63 -20.38
C GLU A 221 0.14 4.33 -20.62
N VAL A 222 0.75 3.19 -20.32
CA VAL A 222 0.10 1.87 -20.50
C VAL A 222 -1.08 1.69 -19.56
N GLN A 223 -0.95 2.07 -18.30
CA GLN A 223 -2.04 2.00 -17.31
C GLN A 223 -3.21 2.91 -17.72
N LEU A 224 -2.93 4.15 -18.12
CA LEU A 224 -3.96 5.09 -18.57
C LEU A 224 -4.72 4.57 -19.80
N ALA A 225 -4.00 3.96 -20.76
CA ALA A 225 -4.62 3.33 -21.91
C ALA A 225 -5.51 2.15 -21.52
N GLN A 226 -5.08 1.31 -20.57
CA GLN A 226 -5.88 0.19 -20.06
C GLN A 226 -7.15 0.66 -19.34
N GLU A 227 -7.05 1.71 -18.53
CA GLU A 227 -8.21 2.29 -17.83
C GLU A 227 -9.21 2.89 -18.81
N THR A 228 -8.74 3.65 -19.79
CA THR A 228 -9.59 4.25 -20.82
C THR A 228 -10.32 3.18 -21.63
N GLN A 229 -9.64 2.08 -21.98
CA GLN A 229 -10.28 0.94 -22.66
C GLN A 229 -11.31 0.22 -21.79
N LYS A 230 -11.03 0.03 -20.49
CA LYS A 230 -12.01 -0.56 -19.55
C LYS A 230 -13.26 0.31 -19.43
N GLN A 231 -13.10 1.63 -19.33
CA GLN A 231 -14.21 2.58 -19.26
C GLN A 231 -15.04 2.59 -20.56
N ALA A 232 -14.38 2.57 -21.72
CA ALA A 232 -15.05 2.50 -23.02
C ALA A 232 -15.88 1.21 -23.18
N LYS A 233 -15.33 0.06 -22.78
CA LYS A 233 -16.06 -1.24 -22.80
C LYS A 233 -17.29 -1.24 -21.89
N HIS A 234 -17.15 -0.77 -20.65
CA HIS A 234 -18.29 -0.66 -19.73
C HIS A 234 -19.38 0.32 -20.20
N SER A 235 -18.99 1.36 -20.94
CA SER A 235 -19.95 2.32 -21.51
C SER A 235 -20.74 1.71 -22.67
N ALA A 236 -20.07 0.94 -23.54
CA ALA A 236 -20.71 0.23 -24.65
C ALA A 236 -21.67 -0.89 -24.20
N GLU A 237 -21.35 -1.59 -23.11
CA GLU A 237 -22.22 -2.62 -22.51
C GLU A 237 -23.50 -2.01 -21.86
N LYS A 238 -23.39 -0.82 -21.28
CA LYS A 238 -24.56 -0.11 -20.72
C LYS A 238 -25.52 0.42 -21.79
N ASP A 239 -25.00 0.84 -22.94
CA ASP A 239 -25.83 1.31 -24.06
C ASP A 239 -26.53 0.18 -24.82
N THR A 240 -25.95 -1.01 -24.85
CA THR A 240 -26.58 -2.20 -25.44
C THR A 240 -27.59 -2.87 -24.51
N GLY A 241 -27.41 -2.77 -23.18
CA GLY A 241 -28.38 -3.23 -22.18
C GLY A 241 -29.64 -2.37 -22.04
N LYS A 242 -29.60 -1.09 -22.46
CA LYS A 242 -30.78 -0.19 -22.48
C LYS A 242 -31.64 -0.29 -23.74
N ARG A 243 -31.22 -1.09 -24.73
CA ARG A 243 -31.93 -1.29 -26.02
C ARG A 243 -32.72 -2.61 -26.09
N LYS A 244 -32.92 -3.29 -24.96
CA LYS A 244 -33.87 -4.41 -24.81
C LYS A 244 -35.01 -4.00 -23.90
#